data_AF-A0A8X6NE98-F1
#
_entry.id   AF-A0A8X6NE98-F1
#
_cell.length_a   1.000
_cell.length_b   1.000
_cell.length_c   1.000
_cell.angle_alpha   90.00
_cell.angle_beta   90.00
_cell.angle_gamma   90.00
#
_symmetry.space_group_name_H-M   'P 1'
#
loop_
_entity.id
_entity.type
_entity.pdbx_description
1 polymer ?
#
loop_
_entity_poly.entity_id
_entity_poly.type
_entity_poly.pdbx_seq_one_letter_code
_entity_poly.pdbx_strand_id
1 'polypeptide(L)'
;MSENGKMNSLIELLDSHPGRDSIIRTASYLSLYISSYARGNTSRKLKTISEELSYCRLIMRLFDDFPMLHFTLNYGLGSQEKTVLMRVLGVIKNLLDQVYYPVEHVAWAAEKRLVKANSYILYTAGAAIWGLSSYISIVRSLIMMSVLQRQTKGLKNVVLHEKIVAQQLEYLLMAFKDFADVVLAINYLPPGSLLWAGKLNRKEIGLIGTISSLLRLSASLSASLKEAPKNLPVDQKISEIETICREKFPDLPVFNENSNLSPSSSSPDHKHLLDQPKSPPTGSPSSQAFSRPSYSLVVKMGLFRCQ
;
A
#
# COMPACT_ATOMS: atom_id res chain seq x y z
N MET A 1 -0.50 19.16 18.38
CA MET A 1 0.23 18.33 17.40
C MET A 1 0.98 19.28 16.47
N SER A 2 2.32 19.32 16.56
CA SER A 2 3.15 20.29 15.81
C SER A 2 3.01 20.06 14.30
N GLU A 3 3.05 21.12 13.49
CA GLU A 3 3.01 21.05 12.02
C GLU A 3 4.11 20.13 11.47
N ASN A 4 5.29 20.15 12.11
CA ASN A 4 6.41 19.25 11.78
C ASN A 4 6.05 17.77 11.96
N GLY A 5 5.22 17.43 12.95
CA GLY A 5 4.78 16.06 13.18
C GLY A 5 3.85 15.56 12.06
N LYS A 6 2.94 16.41 11.57
CA LYS A 6 2.04 16.07 10.46
C LYS A 6 2.82 15.88 9.15
N MET A 7 3.82 16.73 8.91
CA MET A 7 4.66 16.65 7.74
C MET A 7 5.49 15.36 7.73
N ASN A 8 6.08 14.98 8.86
CA ASN A 8 6.85 13.73 8.97
C ASN A 8 5.99 12.49 8.71
N SER A 9 4.78 12.42 9.28
CA SER A 9 3.87 11.29 9.00
C SER A 9 3.42 11.22 7.55
N LEU A 10 3.30 12.37 6.86
CA LEU A 10 3.01 12.40 5.43
C LEU A 10 4.21 11.88 4.61
N ILE A 11 5.43 12.23 5.01
CA ILE A 11 6.65 11.71 4.38
C ILE A 11 6.74 10.19 4.57
N GLU A 12 6.56 9.69 5.79
CA GLU A 12 6.53 8.24 6.08
C GLU A 12 5.47 7.50 5.26
N LEU A 13 4.28 8.09 5.13
CA LEU A 13 3.21 7.54 4.29
C LEU A 13 3.64 7.48 2.82
N LEU A 14 4.30 8.53 2.31
CA LEU A 14 4.80 8.60 0.93
C LEU A 14 6.02 7.71 0.68
N ASP A 15 6.83 7.42 1.69
CA ASP A 15 7.96 6.51 1.56
C ASP A 15 7.46 5.06 1.43
N SER A 16 6.37 4.74 2.11
CA SER A 16 5.74 3.43 2.03
C SER A 16 5.09 3.18 0.65
N HIS A 17 5.30 1.99 0.08
CA HIS A 17 4.60 1.57 -1.15
C HIS A 17 3.06 1.58 -0.97
N PRO A 18 2.49 1.02 0.12
CA PRO A 18 1.03 1.02 0.31
C PRO A 18 0.43 2.42 0.50
N GLY A 19 1.18 3.36 1.10
CA GLY A 19 0.74 4.74 1.27
C GLY A 19 0.70 5.50 -0.05
N ARG A 20 1.73 5.36 -0.90
CA ARG A 20 1.71 5.90 -2.28
C ARG A 20 0.54 5.38 -3.10
N ASP A 21 0.31 4.06 -3.12
CA ASP A 21 -0.84 3.49 -3.82
C ASP A 21 -2.15 4.06 -3.29
N SER A 22 -2.29 4.23 -1.97
CA SER A 22 -3.50 4.78 -1.35
C SER A 22 -3.77 6.23 -1.76
N ILE A 23 -2.72 7.07 -1.84
CA ILE A 23 -2.84 8.45 -2.30
C ILE A 23 -3.21 8.50 -3.78
N ILE A 24 -2.48 7.77 -4.63
CA ILE A 24 -2.73 7.73 -6.08
C ILE A 24 -4.14 7.19 -6.37
N ARG A 25 -4.59 6.17 -5.63
CA ARG A 25 -5.95 5.63 -5.73
C ARG A 25 -7.01 6.67 -5.37
N THR A 26 -6.80 7.39 -4.27
CA THR A 26 -7.69 8.45 -3.82
C THR A 26 -7.79 9.55 -4.87
N ALA A 27 -6.65 10.03 -5.37
CA ALA A 27 -6.60 11.05 -6.41
C ALA A 27 -7.27 10.57 -7.72
N SER A 28 -7.09 9.30 -8.10
CA SER A 28 -7.71 8.73 -9.30
C SER A 28 -9.24 8.71 -9.21
N TYR A 29 -9.81 8.14 -8.14
CA TYR A 29 -11.27 8.07 -7.98
C TYR A 29 -11.90 9.44 -7.69
N LEU A 30 -11.22 10.31 -6.94
CA LEU A 30 -11.69 11.67 -6.70
C LEU A 30 -11.74 12.47 -8.00
N SER A 31 -10.71 12.36 -8.84
CA SER A 31 -10.69 12.98 -10.17
C SER A 31 -11.83 12.45 -11.05
N LEU A 32 -12.11 11.14 -11.01
CA LEU A 32 -13.25 10.53 -11.72
C LEU A 32 -14.58 11.08 -11.22
N TYR A 33 -14.74 11.20 -9.91
CA TYR A 33 -15.96 11.71 -9.29
C TYR A 33 -16.19 13.18 -9.69
N ILE A 34 -15.20 14.04 -9.51
CA ILE A 34 -15.28 15.47 -9.88
C ILE A 34 -15.51 15.63 -11.39
N SER A 35 -14.87 14.79 -12.23
CA SER A 35 -15.07 14.83 -13.68
C SER A 35 -16.53 14.67 -14.09
N SER A 36 -17.33 13.99 -13.28
CA SER A 36 -18.74 13.71 -13.56
C SER A 36 -19.67 14.89 -13.27
N TYR A 37 -19.19 15.92 -12.57
CA TYR A 37 -19.90 17.19 -12.31
C TYR A 37 -19.32 18.36 -13.11
N ALA A 38 -18.05 18.27 -13.53
CA ALA A 38 -17.43 19.24 -14.41
C ALA A 38 -18.05 19.24 -15.81
N ARG A 39 -17.97 20.38 -16.52
CA ARG A 39 -18.45 20.53 -17.90
C ARG A 39 -17.31 20.74 -18.88
N GLY A 40 -17.54 20.39 -20.16
CA GLY A 40 -16.64 20.67 -21.26
C GLY A 40 -15.24 20.07 -21.11
N ASN A 41 -14.22 20.88 -21.39
CA ASN A 41 -12.81 20.45 -21.42
C ASN A 41 -12.29 19.98 -20.05
N THR A 42 -12.77 20.59 -18.95
CA THR A 42 -12.34 20.24 -17.59
C THR A 42 -12.72 18.81 -17.21
N SER A 43 -13.94 18.38 -17.56
CA SER A 43 -14.39 16.99 -17.35
C SER A 43 -13.46 16.00 -18.07
N ARG A 44 -13.12 16.29 -19.33
CA ARG A 44 -12.21 15.45 -20.12
C ARG A 44 -10.83 15.36 -19.49
N LYS A 45 -10.24 16.49 -19.09
CA LYS A 45 -8.92 16.54 -18.42
C LYS A 45 -8.89 15.73 -17.13
N LEU A 46 -9.90 15.90 -16.27
CA LEU A 46 -10.01 15.16 -15.00
C LEU A 46 -10.18 13.65 -15.24
N LYS A 47 -10.91 13.25 -16.29
CA LYS A 47 -11.02 11.85 -16.68
C LYS A 47 -9.67 11.27 -17.12
N THR A 48 -8.93 11.98 -17.97
CA THR A 48 -7.58 11.57 -18.37
C THR A 48 -6.67 11.44 -17.16
N ILE A 49 -6.70 12.40 -16.23
CA ILE A 49 -5.93 12.30 -14.98
C ILE A 49 -6.31 11.04 -14.20
N SER A 50 -7.61 10.76 -14.05
CA SER A 50 -8.07 9.55 -13.37
C SER A 50 -7.55 8.27 -14.02
N GLU A 51 -7.61 8.19 -15.35
CA GLU A 51 -7.15 7.05 -16.16
C GLU A 51 -5.64 6.84 -16.01
N GLU A 52 -4.83 7.90 -16.16
CA GLU A 52 -3.37 7.83 -16.02
C GLU A 52 -2.94 7.45 -14.59
N LEU A 53 -3.61 7.97 -13.56
CA LEU A 53 -3.34 7.59 -12.17
C LEU A 53 -3.72 6.13 -11.91
N SER A 54 -4.83 5.64 -12.47
CA SER A 54 -5.20 4.22 -12.39
C SER A 54 -4.18 3.33 -13.10
N TYR A 55 -3.67 3.75 -14.26
CA TYR A 55 -2.62 3.05 -14.97
C TYR A 55 -1.29 3.04 -14.18
N CYS A 56 -0.92 4.17 -13.57
CA CYS A 56 0.24 4.27 -12.68
C CYS A 56 0.17 3.24 -11.54
N ARG A 57 -1.02 3.06 -10.94
CA ARG A 57 -1.23 2.02 -9.91
C ARG A 57 -1.03 0.61 -10.44
N LEU A 58 -1.54 0.33 -11.63
CA LEU A 58 -1.28 -0.95 -12.27
C LEU A 58 0.22 -1.17 -12.41
N ILE A 59 0.97 -0.17 -12.87
CA ILE A 59 2.43 -0.27 -13.03
C ILE A 59 3.14 -0.50 -11.70
N MET A 60 2.75 0.19 -10.62
CA MET A 60 3.32 -0.03 -9.29
C MET A 60 3.09 -1.46 -8.79
N ARG A 61 1.91 -2.05 -9.07
CA ARG A 61 1.60 -3.44 -8.70
C ARG A 61 2.42 -4.49 -9.44
N LEU A 62 3.21 -4.15 -10.47
CA LEU A 62 4.23 -5.06 -11.02
C LEU A 62 5.32 -5.42 -10.00
N PHE A 63 5.45 -4.63 -8.93
CA PHE A 63 6.45 -4.89 -7.89
C PHE A 63 5.85 -5.57 -6.65
N ASP A 64 4.57 -5.91 -6.66
CA ASP A 64 3.87 -6.49 -5.51
C ASP A 64 4.00 -8.01 -5.40
N ASP A 65 4.47 -8.73 -6.42
CA ASP A 65 4.57 -10.21 -6.38
C ASP A 65 5.49 -10.71 -5.27
N PHE A 66 6.69 -10.11 -5.15
CA PHE A 66 7.68 -10.51 -4.16
C PHE A 66 7.24 -10.16 -2.72
N PRO A 67 6.76 -8.94 -2.43
CA PRO A 67 6.12 -8.65 -1.15
C PRO A 67 4.97 -9.60 -0.81
N MET A 68 4.11 -9.93 -1.78
CA MET A 68 2.99 -10.84 -1.58
C MET A 68 3.46 -12.28 -1.31
N LEU A 69 4.49 -12.75 -2.02
CA LEU A 69 5.09 -14.05 -1.80
C LEU A 69 5.73 -14.13 -0.42
N HIS A 70 6.53 -13.13 -0.05
CA HIS A 70 7.14 -13.04 1.27
C HIS A 70 6.08 -13.04 2.37
N PHE A 71 4.98 -12.27 2.20
CA PHE A 71 3.85 -12.29 3.13
C PHE A 71 3.22 -13.69 3.22
N THR A 72 2.96 -14.35 2.09
CA THR A 72 2.35 -15.69 2.04
C THR A 72 3.24 -16.73 2.72
N LEU A 73 4.55 -16.69 2.50
CA LEU A 73 5.51 -17.61 3.13
C LEU A 73 5.58 -17.40 4.65
N ASN A 74 5.61 -16.15 5.11
CA ASN A 74 5.57 -15.84 6.54
C ASN A 74 4.24 -16.19 7.19
N TYR A 75 3.13 -16.09 6.44
CA TYR A 75 1.83 -16.53 6.91
C TYR A 75 1.75 -18.06 7.01
N GLY A 76 2.42 -18.78 6.11
CA GLY A 76 2.44 -20.23 6.04
C GLY A 76 1.03 -20.81 5.96
N LEU A 77 0.74 -21.80 6.81
CA LEU A 77 -0.59 -22.40 6.92
C LEU A 77 -1.47 -21.73 7.99
N GLY A 78 -1.17 -20.51 8.41
CA GLY A 78 -2.00 -19.75 9.37
C GLY A 78 -1.97 -20.30 10.80
N SER A 79 -0.81 -20.76 11.28
CA SER A 79 -0.61 -21.26 12.65
C SER A 79 -0.92 -20.21 13.73
N GLN A 80 -0.72 -18.93 13.41
CA GLN A 80 -1.00 -17.75 14.22
C GLN A 80 -2.50 -17.44 14.39
N GLU A 81 -3.38 -18.07 13.62
CA GLU A 81 -4.82 -17.82 13.68
C GLU A 81 -5.49 -18.56 14.85
N LYS A 82 -6.43 -17.88 15.52
CA LYS A 82 -7.10 -18.41 16.72
C LYS A 82 -8.06 -19.57 16.43
N THR A 83 -8.60 -19.66 15.21
CA THR A 83 -9.61 -20.67 14.84
C THR A 83 -9.30 -21.29 13.49
N VAL A 84 -9.72 -22.54 13.30
CA VAL A 84 -9.56 -23.27 12.02
C VAL A 84 -10.25 -22.53 10.87
N LEU A 85 -11.43 -21.95 11.11
CA LEU A 85 -12.13 -21.16 10.10
C LEU A 85 -11.30 -19.95 9.64
N MET A 86 -10.72 -19.19 10.57
CA MET A 86 -9.87 -18.05 10.23
C MET A 86 -8.62 -18.48 9.48
N ARG A 87 -8.03 -19.61 9.86
CA ARG A 87 -6.90 -20.22 9.15
C ARG A 87 -7.25 -20.53 7.69
N VAL A 88 -8.34 -21.25 7.46
CA VAL A 88 -8.80 -21.62 6.12
C VAL A 88 -9.09 -20.38 5.27
N LEU A 89 -9.83 -19.42 5.82
CA LEU A 89 -10.13 -18.15 5.12
C LEU A 89 -8.86 -17.37 4.78
N GLY A 90 -7.87 -17.34 5.68
CA GLY A 90 -6.61 -16.64 5.45
C GLY A 90 -5.76 -17.29 4.38
N VAL A 91 -5.65 -18.63 4.39
CA VAL A 91 -4.92 -19.37 3.35
C VAL A 91 -5.58 -19.17 1.98
N ILE A 92 -6.91 -19.29 1.89
CA ILE A 92 -7.64 -19.07 0.62
C ILE A 92 -7.43 -17.63 0.13
N LYS A 93 -7.53 -16.65 1.03
CA LYS A 93 -7.32 -15.24 0.68
C LYS A 93 -5.91 -15.00 0.12
N ASN A 94 -4.87 -15.50 0.80
CA ASN A 94 -3.50 -15.33 0.36
C ASN A 94 -3.25 -15.99 -1.00
N LEU A 95 -3.86 -17.17 -1.24
CA LEU A 95 -3.80 -17.82 -2.54
C LEU A 95 -4.44 -16.94 -3.64
N LEU A 96 -5.61 -16.36 -3.38
CA LEU A 96 -6.27 -15.46 -4.32
C LEU A 96 -5.41 -14.22 -4.62
N ASP A 97 -4.86 -13.59 -3.58
CA ASP A 97 -3.98 -12.42 -3.74
C ASP A 97 -2.71 -12.78 -4.53
N GLN A 98 -2.10 -13.94 -4.25
CA GLN A 98 -0.91 -14.41 -4.95
C GLN A 98 -1.17 -14.67 -6.45
N VAL A 99 -2.36 -15.15 -6.81
CA VAL A 99 -2.75 -15.39 -8.21
C VAL A 99 -3.19 -14.09 -8.90
N TYR A 100 -3.78 -13.15 -8.16
CA TYR A 100 -4.28 -11.89 -8.71
C TYR A 100 -3.20 -11.09 -9.44
N TYR A 101 -2.02 -10.92 -8.84
CA TYR A 101 -0.96 -10.09 -9.40
C TYR A 101 -0.44 -10.62 -10.75
N PRO A 102 -0.02 -11.90 -10.88
CA PRO A 102 0.39 -12.44 -12.18
C PRO A 102 -0.70 -12.35 -13.26
N VAL A 103 -1.96 -12.61 -12.89
CA VAL A 103 -3.10 -12.49 -13.84
C VAL A 103 -3.21 -11.06 -14.37
N GLU A 104 -3.07 -10.07 -13.49
CA GLU A 104 -3.10 -8.66 -13.87
C GLU A 104 -1.91 -8.27 -14.76
N HIS A 105 -0.70 -8.79 -14.49
CA HIS A 105 0.46 -8.50 -15.34
C HIS A 105 0.34 -9.11 -16.73
N VAL A 106 -0.16 -10.34 -16.84
CA VAL A 106 -0.42 -10.95 -18.15
C VAL A 106 -1.54 -10.20 -18.87
N ALA A 107 -2.57 -9.73 -18.15
CA ALA A 107 -3.64 -8.91 -18.73
C ALA A 107 -3.09 -7.61 -19.34
N TRP A 108 -2.23 -6.92 -18.59
CA TRP A 108 -1.55 -5.71 -19.04
C TRP A 108 -0.59 -5.95 -20.20
N ALA A 109 0.24 -7.00 -20.12
CA ALA A 109 1.16 -7.36 -21.19
C ALA A 109 0.40 -7.72 -22.47
N ALA A 110 -0.74 -8.42 -22.35
CA ALA A 110 -1.61 -8.74 -23.47
C ALA A 110 -2.26 -7.48 -24.08
N GLU A 111 -2.70 -6.54 -23.25
CA GLU A 111 -3.24 -5.25 -23.68
C GLU A 111 -2.20 -4.44 -24.47
N LYS A 112 -0.93 -4.46 -24.03
CA LYS A 112 0.19 -3.83 -24.74
C LYS A 112 0.74 -4.66 -25.89
N ARG A 113 0.11 -5.80 -26.21
CA ARG A 113 0.50 -6.72 -27.29
C ARG A 113 1.92 -7.28 -27.13
N LEU A 114 2.43 -7.34 -25.91
CA LEU A 114 3.69 -7.98 -25.56
C LEU A 114 3.56 -9.50 -25.54
N VAL A 115 2.37 -10.01 -25.22
CA VAL A 115 2.04 -11.45 -25.23
C VAL A 115 0.74 -11.69 -25.99
N LYS A 116 0.65 -12.86 -26.66
CA LYS A 116 -0.57 -13.28 -27.35
C LYS A 116 -1.53 -13.94 -26.36
N ALA A 117 -2.31 -13.13 -25.66
CA ALA A 117 -3.39 -13.59 -24.79
C ALA A 117 -4.60 -12.64 -24.89
N ASN A 118 -5.75 -13.08 -24.37
CA ASN A 118 -6.96 -12.26 -24.37
C ASN A 118 -6.99 -11.39 -23.10
N SER A 119 -6.60 -10.11 -23.23
CA SER A 119 -6.57 -9.17 -22.12
C SER A 119 -7.94 -9.00 -21.44
N TYR A 120 -9.03 -9.04 -22.21
CA TYR A 120 -10.38 -8.91 -21.67
C TYR A 120 -10.74 -10.05 -20.71
N ILE A 121 -10.42 -11.28 -21.07
CA ILE A 121 -10.67 -12.45 -20.22
C ILE A 121 -9.82 -12.36 -18.94
N LEU A 122 -8.55 -11.97 -19.07
CA LEU A 122 -7.62 -11.87 -17.94
C LEU A 122 -8.03 -10.76 -16.96
N TYR A 123 -8.42 -9.57 -17.45
CA TYR A 123 -8.95 -8.52 -16.58
C TYR A 123 -10.28 -8.91 -15.92
N THR A 124 -11.13 -9.66 -16.63
CA THR A 124 -12.36 -10.21 -16.04
C THR A 124 -12.05 -11.20 -14.92
N ALA A 125 -11.10 -12.11 -15.13
CA ALA A 125 -10.64 -13.05 -14.12
C ALA A 125 -10.01 -12.30 -12.92
N GLY A 126 -9.17 -11.30 -13.17
CA GLY A 126 -8.59 -10.45 -12.14
C GLY A 126 -9.66 -9.74 -11.29
N ALA A 127 -10.68 -9.16 -11.92
CA ALA A 127 -11.80 -8.54 -11.22
C ALA A 127 -12.58 -9.54 -10.35
N ALA A 128 -12.80 -10.77 -10.85
CA ALA A 128 -13.46 -11.83 -10.09
C ALA A 128 -12.63 -12.29 -8.88
N ILE A 129 -11.32 -12.51 -9.06
CA ILE A 129 -10.39 -12.91 -8.00
C ILE A 129 -10.30 -11.82 -6.93
N TRP A 130 -10.15 -10.56 -7.35
CA TRP A 130 -10.14 -9.41 -6.45
C TRP A 130 -11.43 -9.30 -5.65
N GLY A 131 -12.58 -9.39 -6.32
CA GLY A 131 -13.89 -9.36 -5.66
C GLY A 131 -14.06 -10.48 -4.63
N LEU A 132 -13.62 -11.71 -4.96
CA LEU A 132 -13.67 -12.84 -4.03
C LEU A 132 -12.73 -12.65 -2.83
N SER A 133 -11.51 -12.15 -3.06
CA SER A 133 -10.56 -11.84 -1.98
C SER A 133 -11.12 -10.76 -1.03
N SER A 134 -11.69 -9.68 -1.59
CA SER A 134 -12.36 -8.63 -0.81
C SER A 134 -13.55 -9.18 -0.03
N TYR A 135 -14.36 -10.07 -0.61
CA TYR A 135 -15.46 -10.71 0.10
C TYR A 135 -14.97 -11.52 1.32
N ILE A 136 -13.89 -12.30 1.16
CA ILE A 136 -13.29 -13.03 2.28
C ILE A 136 -12.78 -12.07 3.36
N SER A 137 -12.21 -10.92 3.00
CA SER A 137 -11.80 -9.88 3.97
C SER A 137 -12.96 -9.35 4.79
N ILE A 138 -14.13 -9.14 4.18
CA ILE A 138 -15.35 -8.72 4.89
C ILE A 138 -15.72 -9.78 5.93
N VAL A 139 -15.80 -11.05 5.52
CA VAL A 139 -16.15 -12.17 6.42
C VAL A 139 -15.17 -12.24 7.59
N ARG A 140 -13.87 -12.16 7.33
CA ARG A 140 -12.82 -12.16 8.37
C ARG A 140 -12.97 -10.99 9.34
N SER A 141 -13.24 -9.78 8.83
CA SER A 141 -13.43 -8.57 9.63
C SER A 141 -14.65 -8.68 10.54
N LEU A 142 -15.76 -9.22 10.04
CA LEU A 142 -16.98 -9.44 10.82
C LEU A 142 -16.80 -10.52 11.90
N ILE A 143 -16.08 -11.60 11.60
CA ILE A 143 -15.72 -12.62 12.60
C ILE A 143 -14.87 -12.00 13.71
N MET A 144 -13.83 -11.23 13.36
CA MET A 144 -12.95 -10.59 14.35
C MET A 144 -13.69 -9.56 15.19
N MET A 145 -14.57 -8.76 14.58
CA MET A 145 -15.45 -7.86 15.30
C MET A 145 -16.33 -8.62 16.32
N SER A 146 -16.93 -9.74 15.90
CA SER A 146 -17.77 -10.58 16.78
C SER A 146 -16.96 -11.19 17.94
N VAL A 147 -15.72 -11.60 17.69
CA VAL A 147 -14.80 -12.10 18.72
C VAL A 147 -14.46 -11.00 19.72
N LEU A 148 -14.12 -9.81 19.25
CA LEU A 148 -13.80 -8.67 20.11
C LEU A 148 -15.01 -8.24 20.95
N GLN A 149 -16.22 -8.22 20.38
CA GLN A 149 -17.44 -7.90 21.11
C GLN A 149 -17.70 -8.85 22.28
N ARG A 150 -17.39 -10.14 22.11
CA ARG A 150 -17.49 -11.12 23.20
C ARG A 150 -16.45 -10.86 24.29
N GLN A 151 -15.24 -10.45 23.92
CA GLN A 151 -14.18 -10.09 24.88
C GLN A 151 -14.49 -8.82 25.67
N THR A 152 -15.25 -7.89 25.10
CA THR A 152 -15.68 -6.67 25.79
C THR A 152 -16.71 -6.94 26.90
N LYS A 153 -17.53 -7.99 26.77
CA LYS A 153 -18.57 -8.35 27.75
C LYS A 153 -17.93 -8.90 29.02
N GLY A 154 -17.73 -8.03 30.01
CA GLY A 154 -17.16 -8.37 31.33
C GLY A 154 -15.83 -7.69 31.67
N LEU A 155 -15.30 -6.86 30.78
CA LEU A 155 -14.07 -6.11 31.03
C LEU A 155 -14.32 -4.90 31.92
N LYS A 156 -13.68 -4.86 33.10
CA LYS A 156 -13.75 -3.73 34.04
C LYS A 156 -12.66 -2.67 33.82
N ASN A 157 -11.62 -2.99 33.05
CA ASN A 157 -10.50 -2.07 32.79
C ASN A 157 -10.88 -1.08 31.68
N VAL A 158 -11.01 0.20 32.03
CA VAL A 158 -11.43 1.29 31.13
C VAL A 158 -10.46 1.48 29.96
N VAL A 159 -9.15 1.44 30.23
CA VAL A 159 -8.11 1.62 29.19
C VAL A 159 -8.16 0.48 28.17
N LEU A 160 -8.33 -0.76 28.65
CA LEU A 160 -8.45 -1.92 27.78
C LEU A 160 -9.76 -1.90 26.98
N HIS A 161 -10.84 -1.42 27.59
CA HIS A 161 -12.14 -1.25 26.94
C HIS A 161 -12.06 -0.25 25.77
N GLU A 162 -11.47 0.93 25.99
CA GLU A 162 -11.29 1.94 24.94
C GLU A 162 -10.47 1.41 23.76
N LYS A 163 -9.38 0.68 24.04
CA LYS A 163 -8.55 0.05 23.00
C LYS A 163 -9.34 -0.98 22.18
N ILE A 164 -10.20 -1.78 22.82
CA ILE A 164 -11.03 -2.78 22.11
C ILE A 164 -12.09 -2.09 21.26
N VAL A 165 -12.72 -1.02 21.75
CA VAL A 165 -13.71 -0.25 20.98
C VAL A 165 -13.05 0.38 19.74
N ALA A 166 -11.85 0.93 19.88
CA ALA A 166 -11.09 1.45 18.74
C ALA A 166 -10.78 0.34 17.70
N GLN A 167 -10.36 -0.84 18.15
CA GLN A 167 -10.14 -1.98 17.26
C GLN A 167 -11.43 -2.45 16.56
N GLN A 168 -12.56 -2.47 17.26
CA GLN A 168 -13.86 -2.81 16.65
C GLN A 168 -14.23 -1.83 15.54
N LEU A 169 -14.01 -0.53 15.77
CA LEU A 169 -14.23 0.49 14.76
C LEU A 169 -13.30 0.28 13.55
N GLU A 170 -12.03 -0.04 13.78
CA GLU A 170 -11.08 -0.34 12.69
C GLU A 170 -11.57 -1.52 11.83
N TYR A 171 -11.97 -2.65 12.43
CA TYR A 171 -12.51 -3.78 11.68
C TYR A 171 -13.80 -3.45 10.93
N LEU A 172 -14.68 -2.62 11.51
CA LEU A 172 -15.92 -2.20 10.86
C LEU A 172 -15.63 -1.29 9.65
N LEU A 173 -14.74 -0.31 9.79
CA LEU A 173 -14.34 0.57 8.69
C LEU A 173 -13.66 -0.21 7.56
N MET A 174 -12.81 -1.19 7.90
CA MET A 174 -12.21 -2.07 6.90
C MET A 174 -13.24 -2.95 6.19
N ALA A 175 -14.24 -3.48 6.92
CA ALA A 175 -15.34 -4.22 6.31
C ALA A 175 -16.16 -3.34 5.34
N PHE A 176 -16.44 -2.08 5.69
CA PHE A 176 -17.11 -1.14 4.79
C PHE A 176 -16.26 -0.82 3.55
N LYS A 177 -14.96 -0.62 3.75
CA LYS A 177 -14.02 -0.40 2.65
C LYS A 177 -13.97 -1.59 1.70
N ASP A 178 -13.91 -2.81 2.21
CA ASP A 178 -13.89 -4.02 1.39
C ASP A 178 -15.24 -4.31 0.73
N PHE A 179 -16.35 -3.94 1.38
CA PHE A 179 -17.68 -3.97 0.76
C PHE A 179 -17.75 -3.03 -0.46
N ALA A 180 -17.27 -1.79 -0.32
CA ALA A 180 -17.17 -0.87 -1.44
C ALA A 180 -16.28 -1.42 -2.57
N ASP A 181 -15.18 -2.09 -2.24
CA ASP A 181 -14.33 -2.77 -3.22
C ASP A 181 -15.05 -3.92 -3.93
N VAL A 182 -15.84 -4.74 -3.22
CA VAL A 182 -16.68 -5.79 -3.84
C VAL A 182 -17.69 -5.18 -4.82
N VAL A 183 -18.30 -4.04 -4.45
CA VAL A 183 -19.25 -3.33 -5.33
C VAL A 183 -18.58 -2.90 -6.64
N LEU A 184 -17.36 -2.36 -6.56
CA LEU A 184 -16.56 -2.00 -7.71
C LEU A 184 -16.12 -3.22 -8.52
N ALA A 185 -15.68 -4.28 -7.86
CA ALA A 185 -15.25 -5.53 -8.50
C ALA A 185 -16.36 -6.16 -9.34
N ILE A 186 -17.57 -6.27 -8.77
CA ILE A 186 -18.75 -6.78 -9.49
C ILE A 186 -19.06 -5.89 -10.69
N ASN A 187 -18.97 -4.57 -10.54
CA ASN A 187 -19.22 -3.66 -11.65
C ASN A 187 -18.23 -3.83 -12.82
N TYR A 188 -16.98 -4.23 -12.55
CA TYR A 188 -15.99 -4.50 -13.59
C TYR A 188 -16.17 -5.83 -14.30
N LEU A 189 -17.09 -6.69 -13.84
CA LEU A 189 -17.45 -7.92 -14.55
C LEU A 189 -18.30 -7.63 -15.82
N PRO A 190 -18.36 -8.58 -16.77
CA PRO A 190 -19.18 -8.44 -17.97
C PRO A 190 -20.65 -8.19 -17.64
N PRO A 191 -21.34 -7.30 -18.38
CA PRO A 191 -22.77 -7.05 -18.18
C PRO A 191 -23.59 -8.34 -18.27
N GLY A 192 -24.51 -8.53 -17.31
CA GLY A 192 -25.39 -9.70 -17.25
C GLY A 192 -24.79 -10.94 -16.57
N SER A 193 -23.53 -10.89 -16.12
CA SER A 193 -22.91 -12.02 -15.39
C SER A 193 -23.45 -12.16 -13.96
N LEU A 194 -23.32 -11.11 -13.14
CA LEU A 194 -23.71 -11.10 -11.73
C LEU A 194 -24.29 -9.73 -11.35
N LEU A 195 -25.44 -9.72 -10.67
CA LEU A 195 -26.04 -8.54 -10.01
C LEU A 195 -26.05 -7.25 -10.89
N TRP A 196 -25.20 -6.28 -10.55
CA TRP A 196 -25.05 -4.98 -11.21
C TRP A 196 -23.81 -4.88 -12.11
N ALA A 197 -23.25 -6.01 -12.55
CA ALA A 197 -22.10 -6.03 -13.46
C ALA A 197 -22.33 -5.11 -14.67
N GLY A 198 -21.39 -4.18 -14.88
CA GLY A 198 -21.43 -3.16 -15.92
C GLY A 198 -22.60 -2.16 -15.86
N LYS A 199 -23.34 -2.07 -14.75
CA LYS A 199 -24.52 -1.18 -14.64
C LYS A 199 -24.24 0.14 -13.92
N LEU A 200 -23.16 0.25 -13.15
CA LEU A 200 -22.87 1.49 -12.42
C LEU A 200 -22.32 2.57 -13.36
N ASN A 201 -22.87 3.76 -13.21
CA ASN A 201 -22.43 4.94 -13.92
C ASN A 201 -21.11 5.47 -13.35
N ARG A 202 -20.40 6.28 -14.14
CA ARG A 202 -19.11 6.88 -13.73
C ARG A 202 -19.17 7.66 -12.40
N LYS A 203 -20.30 8.32 -12.14
CA LYS A 203 -20.55 9.06 -10.88
C LYS A 203 -20.49 8.13 -9.67
N GLU A 204 -21.17 6.98 -9.78
CA GLU A 204 -21.28 5.99 -8.70
C GLU A 204 -19.93 5.30 -8.49
N ILE A 205 -19.25 4.90 -9.58
CA ILE A 205 -17.91 4.32 -9.52
C ILE A 205 -16.93 5.29 -8.84
N GLY A 206 -16.93 6.56 -9.26
CA GLY A 206 -16.07 7.60 -8.68
C GLY A 206 -16.36 7.82 -7.19
N LEU A 207 -17.63 7.88 -6.79
CA LEU A 207 -18.03 8.08 -5.40
C LEU A 207 -17.63 6.90 -4.51
N ILE A 208 -18.02 5.68 -4.89
CA ILE A 208 -17.74 4.45 -4.12
C ILE A 208 -16.23 4.24 -4.03
N GLY A 209 -15.51 4.43 -5.14
CA GLY A 209 -14.06 4.37 -5.17
C GLY A 209 -13.41 5.42 -4.27
N THR A 210 -13.94 6.65 -4.23
CA THR A 210 -13.42 7.70 -3.35
C THR A 210 -13.65 7.34 -1.87
N ILE A 211 -14.84 6.88 -1.50
CA ILE A 211 -15.15 6.45 -0.12
C ILE A 211 -14.21 5.32 0.32
N SER A 212 -14.07 4.26 -0.49
CA SER A 212 -13.12 3.16 -0.21
C SER A 212 -11.69 3.68 -0.07
N SER A 213 -11.28 4.62 -0.93
CA SER A 213 -9.94 5.20 -0.94
C SER A 213 -9.63 6.01 0.30
N LEU A 214 -10.58 6.84 0.73
CA LEU A 214 -10.45 7.63 1.95
C LEU A 214 -10.38 6.75 3.19
N LEU A 215 -11.19 5.70 3.29
CA LEU A 215 -11.13 4.74 4.42
C LEU A 215 -9.77 4.04 4.51
N ARG A 216 -9.22 3.61 3.35
CA ARG A 216 -7.88 3.02 3.29
C ARG A 216 -6.80 4.03 3.66
N LEU A 217 -6.87 5.24 3.12
CA LEU A 217 -5.91 6.30 3.36
C LEU A 217 -5.90 6.74 4.83
N SER A 218 -7.08 6.86 5.46
CA SER A 218 -7.18 7.17 6.89
C SER A 218 -6.57 6.07 7.74
N ALA A 219 -6.80 4.79 7.39
CA ALA A 219 -6.19 3.68 8.10
C ALA A 219 -4.65 3.70 8.00
N SER A 220 -4.10 3.94 6.80
CA SER A 220 -2.66 4.06 6.60
C SER A 220 -2.07 5.26 7.35
N LEU A 221 -2.74 6.42 7.32
CA LEU A 221 -2.28 7.60 8.05
C LEU A 221 -2.34 7.38 9.57
N SER A 222 -3.39 6.74 10.08
CA SER A 222 -3.48 6.38 11.49
C SER A 222 -2.39 5.40 11.92
N ALA A 223 -1.97 4.48 11.04
CA ALA A 223 -0.83 3.61 11.30
C ALA A 223 0.49 4.40 11.35
N SER A 224 0.75 5.27 10.38
CA SER A 224 1.92 6.16 10.40
C SER A 224 1.94 7.07 11.63
N LEU A 225 0.79 7.57 12.10
CA LEU A 225 0.72 8.36 13.33
C LEU A 225 0.98 7.55 14.61
N LYS A 226 0.72 6.23 14.60
CA LYS A 226 1.01 5.33 15.72
C LYS A 226 2.49 4.92 15.74
N GLU A 227 3.11 4.80 14.56
CA GLU A 227 4.52 4.44 14.40
C GLU A 227 5.46 5.64 14.44
N ALA A 228 4.97 6.84 14.12
CA ALA A 228 5.69 8.09 14.31
C ALA A 228 6.27 8.07 15.72
N PRO A 229 7.60 8.15 15.84
CA PRO A 229 8.18 7.93 17.14
C PRO A 229 7.61 9.00 18.07
N LYS A 230 7.25 8.59 19.29
CA LYS A 230 7.36 9.50 20.43
C LYS A 230 8.85 9.85 20.55
N ASN A 231 9.33 10.69 19.64
CA ASN A 231 10.65 11.27 19.63
C ASN A 231 10.67 12.25 20.80
N LEU A 232 10.84 11.71 22.01
CA LEU A 232 11.68 12.41 22.95
C LEU A 232 13.06 12.49 22.29
N PRO A 233 13.64 13.71 22.14
CA PRO A 233 15.01 13.89 21.68
C PRO A 233 15.94 12.91 22.38
N VAL A 234 16.99 12.44 21.68
CA VAL A 234 17.99 11.52 22.25
C VAL A 234 18.52 12.06 23.59
N ASP A 235 18.70 13.37 23.68
CA ASP A 235 19.14 14.09 24.90
C ASP A 235 18.16 13.90 26.07
N GLN A 236 16.86 13.84 25.77
CA GLN A 236 15.82 13.69 26.78
C GLN A 236 15.69 12.23 27.23
N LYS A 237 15.91 11.26 26.32
CA LYS A 237 16.01 9.83 26.66
C LYS A 237 17.25 9.56 27.54
N ILE A 238 18.38 10.20 27.23
CA ILE A 238 19.59 10.13 28.05
C ILE A 238 19.33 10.73 29.43
N SER A 239 18.65 11.89 29.51
CA SER A 239 18.33 12.50 30.81
C SER A 239 17.39 11.65 31.69
N GLU A 240 16.41 10.97 31.09
CA GLU A 240 15.51 10.07 31.83
C GLU A 240 16.25 8.82 32.31
N ILE A 241 17.12 8.25 31.47
CA ILE A 241 17.96 7.10 31.84
C ILE A 241 18.94 7.50 32.96
N GLU A 242 19.59 8.66 32.87
CA GLU A 242 20.48 9.18 33.91
C GLU A 242 19.75 9.45 35.23
N THR A 243 18.52 9.96 35.17
CA THR A 243 17.69 10.19 36.37
C THR A 243 17.31 8.88 37.04
N ILE A 244 16.88 7.88 36.25
CA ILE A 244 16.54 6.53 36.74
C ILE A 244 17.77 5.81 37.31
N CYS A 245 18.94 5.97 36.67
CA CYS A 245 20.19 5.42 37.16
C CYS A 245 20.64 6.07 38.49
N ARG A 246 20.48 7.39 38.63
CA ARG A 246 20.79 8.10 39.89
C ARG A 246 19.86 7.73 41.04
N GLU A 247 18.57 7.51 40.78
CA GLU A 247 17.62 7.08 41.82
C GLU A 247 17.87 5.64 42.29
N LYS A 248 18.28 4.73 41.39
CA LYS A 248 18.50 3.33 41.73
C LYS A 248 19.91 3.00 42.22
N PHE A 249 20.91 3.77 41.82
CA PHE A 249 22.33 3.50 42.12
C PHE A 249 23.06 4.81 42.46
N PRO A 250 22.93 5.32 43.69
CA PRO A 250 23.50 6.62 44.08
C PRO A 250 25.04 6.65 44.10
N ASP A 251 25.70 5.48 44.11
CA ASP A 251 27.16 5.35 44.29
C ASP A 251 27.94 5.15 42.97
N LEU A 252 27.29 5.28 41.81
CA LEU A 252 27.94 5.06 40.51
C LEU A 252 28.73 6.31 40.05
N PRO A 253 30.03 6.20 39.71
CA PRO A 253 30.83 7.35 39.31
C PRO A 253 30.39 7.90 37.93
N VAL A 254 30.31 9.22 37.84
CA VAL A 254 29.97 9.94 36.60
C VAL A 254 31.09 9.75 35.57
N PHE A 255 30.78 9.14 34.43
CA PHE A 255 31.72 9.01 33.31
C PHE A 255 31.89 10.39 32.65
N ASN A 256 33.06 11.01 32.84
CA ASN A 256 33.41 12.27 32.19
C ASN A 256 34.27 11.98 30.97
N GLU A 257 33.66 12.07 29.79
CA GLU A 257 34.29 11.79 28.50
C GLU A 257 35.15 12.98 28.04
N ASN A 258 36.18 13.33 28.82
CA ASN A 258 37.19 14.32 28.46
C ASN A 258 38.51 13.98 29.18
N SER A 259 39.22 12.97 28.69
CA SER A 259 40.65 12.85 28.96
C SER A 259 41.40 12.37 27.72
N ASN A 260 42.29 13.25 27.27
CA ASN A 260 43.23 13.10 26.16
C ASN A 260 44.06 11.81 26.25
N LEU A 261 44.36 11.18 25.10
CA LEU A 261 45.62 10.49 24.85
C LEU A 261 45.81 10.11 23.38
N SER A 262 46.85 10.69 22.76
CA SER A 262 47.68 10.13 21.69
C SER A 262 49.11 10.69 21.90
N PRO A 263 50.21 10.18 21.28
CA PRO A 263 50.43 8.98 20.45
C PRO A 263 51.72 8.16 20.82
N SER A 264 51.92 6.97 20.22
CA SER A 264 53.25 6.37 19.87
C SER A 264 53.03 4.98 19.22
N SER A 265 53.28 4.81 17.92
CA SER A 265 54.51 4.35 17.24
C SER A 265 54.82 2.84 17.38
N SER A 266 54.61 2.07 16.30
CA SER A 266 55.66 1.32 15.58
C SER A 266 55.05 0.35 14.55
N SER A 267 55.46 0.54 13.29
CA SER A 267 55.37 -0.42 12.17
C SER A 267 56.61 -1.34 12.21
N PRO A 268 56.71 -2.47 11.47
CA PRO A 268 56.98 -2.37 10.03
C PRO A 268 56.33 -3.42 9.09
N ASP A 269 56.14 -2.94 7.86
CA ASP A 269 56.40 -3.59 6.57
C ASP A 269 55.60 -4.81 6.09
N HIS A 270 54.80 -4.58 5.04
CA HIS A 270 55.03 -5.24 3.75
C HIS A 270 54.52 -4.36 2.60
N LYS A 271 55.45 -3.84 1.78
CA LYS A 271 55.21 -3.30 0.44
C LYS A 271 55.38 -4.43 -0.58
N HIS A 272 54.50 -4.54 -1.58
CA HIS A 272 54.92 -4.71 -2.97
C HIS A 272 53.79 -4.48 -4.00
N LEU A 273 54.14 -3.68 -5.04
CA LEU A 273 53.62 -3.60 -6.42
C LEU A 273 52.15 -3.22 -6.63
N LEU A 274 51.80 -1.95 -6.96
CA LEU A 274 51.91 -1.27 -8.27
C LEU A 274 51.50 -2.13 -9.47
N ASP A 275 50.30 -1.88 -10.01
CA ASP A 275 50.13 -1.45 -11.42
C ASP A 275 48.69 -0.95 -11.71
N GLN A 276 48.63 0.26 -12.24
CA GLN A 276 47.58 0.87 -13.06
C GLN A 276 48.35 1.40 -14.29
N PRO A 277 47.82 1.49 -15.53
CA PRO A 277 46.61 2.29 -15.79
C PRO A 277 45.78 1.91 -17.05
N LYS A 278 44.60 2.56 -17.21
CA LYS A 278 44.17 3.35 -18.40
C LYS A 278 42.66 3.25 -18.70
N SER A 279 42.03 4.42 -18.77
CA SER A 279 40.84 4.75 -19.56
C SER A 279 41.26 5.66 -20.74
N PRO A 280 40.37 6.09 -21.66
CA PRO A 280 39.31 5.43 -22.45
C PRO A 280 39.60 5.61 -23.99
N PRO A 281 38.64 5.38 -24.93
CA PRO A 281 37.88 6.55 -25.42
C PRO A 281 36.43 6.30 -25.89
N THR A 282 35.76 7.45 -25.98
CA THR A 282 34.53 7.88 -26.66
C THR A 282 34.13 7.22 -27.98
N GLY A 283 32.80 7.15 -28.23
CA GLY A 283 32.23 7.02 -29.59
C GLY A 283 30.70 6.90 -29.62
N SER A 284 30.01 8.02 -29.84
CA SER A 284 28.65 8.07 -30.42
C SER A 284 28.75 7.92 -31.94
N PRO A 285 27.67 7.47 -32.63
CA PRO A 285 27.00 8.41 -33.53
C PRO A 285 25.47 8.25 -33.66
N SER A 286 24.81 9.41 -33.63
CA SER A 286 23.70 9.91 -34.47
C SER A 286 22.57 8.98 -34.98
N SER A 287 21.35 9.38 -34.59
CA SER A 287 20.25 9.84 -35.46
C SER A 287 19.63 8.86 -36.46
N GLN A 288 18.47 8.31 -36.10
CA GLN A 288 17.38 8.08 -37.05
C GLN A 288 16.07 8.60 -36.47
N ALA A 289 15.55 9.63 -37.13
CA ALA A 289 14.23 10.17 -36.95
C ALA A 289 13.19 9.09 -37.32
N PHE A 290 12.46 8.59 -36.34
CA PHE A 290 11.23 7.84 -36.58
C PHE A 290 10.04 8.76 -36.36
N SER A 291 9.43 9.12 -37.48
CA SER A 291 8.19 9.87 -37.62
C SER A 291 7.11 9.34 -36.67
N ARG A 292 6.56 10.25 -35.86
CA ARG A 292 5.46 10.00 -34.93
C ARG A 292 4.21 9.53 -35.70
N PRO A 293 3.66 8.33 -35.44
CA PRO A 293 2.29 8.04 -35.77
C PRO A 293 1.40 8.57 -34.64
N SER A 294 0.40 9.38 -34.99
CA SER A 294 -0.63 9.89 -34.09
C SER A 294 -1.19 8.79 -33.17
N TYR A 295 -0.88 8.88 -31.87
CA TYR A 295 -1.42 8.02 -30.82
C TYR A 295 -2.91 8.32 -30.60
N SER A 296 -3.77 7.75 -31.44
CA SER A 296 -5.24 7.83 -31.31
C SER A 296 -5.88 6.45 -31.13
N LEU A 297 -5.19 5.52 -30.48
CA LEU A 297 -5.68 4.15 -30.29
C LEU A 297 -5.30 3.51 -28.94
N VAL A 298 -5.27 4.32 -27.87
CA VAL A 298 -5.03 3.85 -26.49
C VAL A 298 -6.18 4.31 -25.60
N VAL A 299 -7.40 3.87 -25.90
CA VAL A 299 -8.55 4.07 -25.01
C VAL A 299 -9.55 2.95 -25.25
N LYS A 300 -9.47 1.85 -24.49
CA LYS A 300 -10.61 0.97 -24.18
C LYS A 300 -10.17 -0.12 -23.19
N MET A 301 -10.68 0.01 -21.96
CA MET A 301 -10.75 -0.95 -20.83
C MET A 301 -10.04 -0.32 -19.62
N GLY A 302 -10.69 0.18 -18.56
CA GLY A 302 -11.95 -0.18 -17.92
C GLY A 302 -12.83 1.01 -17.47
N LEU A 303 -12.95 2.05 -18.31
CA LEU A 303 -13.93 3.15 -18.14
C LEU A 303 -14.94 3.26 -19.31
N PHE A 304 -15.06 2.22 -20.15
CA PHE A 304 -15.87 2.27 -21.38
C PHE A 304 -16.79 1.06 -21.55
N ARG A 305 -17.95 1.10 -20.89
CA ARG A 305 -19.23 0.62 -21.42
C ARG A 305 -20.39 1.21 -20.60
N CYS A 306 -20.66 2.49 -20.81
CA CYS A 306 -22.03 2.98 -20.85
C CYS A 306 -22.16 3.61 -22.24
N GLN A 307 -22.87 2.92 -23.14
CA GLN A 307 -23.70 3.64 -24.11
C GLN A 307 -24.83 4.28 -23.33
#